data_AF-A0A6B2G973-F1
#
_entry.id   AF-A0A6B2G973-F1
#
_cell.length_a   1.000
_cell.length_b   1.000
_cell.length_c   1.000
_cell.angle_alpha   90.00
_cell.angle_beta   90.00
_cell.angle_gamma   90.00
#
_symmetry.space_group_name_H-M   'P 1'
#
loop_
_entity.id
_entity.type
_entity.pdbx_description
1 polymer ?
#
loop_
_entity_poly.entity_id
_entity_poly.type
_entity_poly.pdbx_seq_one_letter_code
_entity_poly.pdbx_strand_id
1 'polypeptide(L)'
;VISITSYGFKYLLLSLRSQVITLIYHVIVWLDLSQHVPISTSLIFVASLSEYQPCDSILIESPGINQNKIFIRMLREIGLVYMKKSTSESFLLTKIIVNLVLANDYDIDNQSNDATGIVVESNFRVYAYNVSQLQLSLIALFSEILYIFPSMIVGRISRESAHQAYSFGISSSQILSFLEHYNHLFVSN
;
A
#
# COMPACT_ATOMS: atom_id res chain seq x y z
N VAL A 1 20.95 -6.89 5.84
CA VAL A 1 19.60 -7.50 5.80
C VAL A 1 18.60 -6.36 5.71
N ILE A 2 17.75 -6.34 4.68
CA ILE A 2 16.71 -5.30 4.54
C ILE A 2 15.61 -5.66 5.54
N SER A 3 15.42 -4.85 6.57
CA SER A 3 14.37 -5.00 7.57
C SER A 3 13.33 -3.89 7.39
N ILE A 4 12.06 -4.21 7.65
CA ILE A 4 10.99 -3.21 7.60
C ILE A 4 11.20 -2.17 8.71
N THR A 5 11.04 -0.89 8.36
CA THR A 5 11.09 0.21 9.34
C THR A 5 9.70 0.40 9.96
N SER A 6 9.65 1.12 11.09
CA SER A 6 8.38 1.53 11.72
C SER A 6 7.45 2.26 10.76
N TYR A 7 8.00 3.10 9.88
CA TYR A 7 7.28 3.78 8.81
C TYR A 7 6.75 2.81 7.76
N GLY A 8 7.56 1.82 7.35
CA GLY A 8 7.13 0.78 6.42
C GLY A 8 5.98 -0.06 6.98
N PHE A 9 6.04 -0.43 8.27
CA PHE A 9 4.95 -1.12 8.95
C PHE A 9 3.68 -0.26 8.93
N LYS A 10 3.78 1.02 9.33
CA LYS A 10 2.65 1.95 9.30
C LYS A 10 2.06 2.12 7.90
N TYR A 11 2.91 2.23 6.88
CA TYR A 11 2.48 2.38 5.49
C TYR A 11 1.63 1.19 5.05
N LEU A 12 2.02 -0.04 5.40
CA LEU A 12 1.26 -1.25 5.06
C LEU A 12 -0.12 -1.35 5.74
N LEU A 13 -0.35 -0.59 6.81
CA LEU A 13 -1.65 -0.50 7.49
C LEU A 13 -2.59 0.54 6.87
N LEU A 14 -2.10 1.40 5.99
CA LEU A 14 -2.93 2.43 5.36
C LEU A 14 -3.89 1.78 4.34
N SER A 15 -5.02 2.45 4.07
CA SER A 15 -5.90 2.06 2.97
C SER A 15 -5.16 2.08 1.64
N LEU A 16 -5.60 1.30 0.65
CA LEU A 16 -4.94 1.21 -0.66
C LEU A 16 -4.79 2.60 -1.30
N ARG A 17 -5.83 3.44 -1.21
CA ARG A 17 -5.78 4.84 -1.69
C ARG A 17 -4.67 5.62 -0.99
N SER A 18 -4.61 5.55 0.33
CA SER A 18 -3.61 6.26 1.14
C SER A 18 -2.19 5.78 0.86
N GLN A 19 -2.00 4.46 0.66
CA GLN A 19 -0.72 3.88 0.24
C GLN A 19 -0.27 4.46 -1.11
N VAL A 20 -1.15 4.45 -2.11
CA VAL A 20 -0.80 4.95 -3.45
C VAL A 20 -0.50 6.45 -3.42
N ILE A 21 -1.28 7.27 -2.70
CA ILE A 21 -1.02 8.71 -2.56
C ILE A 21 0.33 8.95 -1.88
N THR A 22 0.62 8.25 -0.77
CA THR A 22 1.88 8.41 -0.05
C THR A 22 3.09 7.95 -0.88
N LEU A 23 2.91 6.93 -1.74
CA LEU A 23 3.92 6.52 -2.71
C LEU A 23 4.15 7.59 -3.78
N ILE A 24 3.08 8.13 -4.40
CA ILE A 24 3.18 9.22 -5.39
C ILE A 24 3.90 10.43 -4.77
N TYR A 25 3.53 10.80 -3.55
CA TYR A 25 4.19 11.88 -2.82
C TYR A 25 5.71 11.64 -2.68
N HIS A 26 6.12 10.45 -2.24
CA HIS A 26 7.55 10.12 -2.13
C HIS A 26 8.26 10.14 -3.48
N VAL A 27 7.60 9.71 -4.57
CA VAL A 27 8.17 9.79 -5.92
C VAL A 27 8.36 11.24 -6.36
N ILE A 28 7.39 12.12 -6.10
CA ILE A 28 7.48 13.54 -6.44
C ILE A 28 8.63 14.21 -5.66
N VAL A 29 8.72 13.96 -4.35
CA VAL A 29 9.82 14.48 -3.53
C VAL A 29 11.17 13.94 -4.00
N TRP A 30 11.24 12.65 -4.34
CA TRP A 30 12.47 12.05 -4.86
C TRP A 30 12.89 12.66 -6.21
N LEU A 31 11.93 12.98 -7.08
CA LEU A 31 12.20 13.63 -8.37
C LEU A 31 12.69 15.06 -8.22
N ASP A 32 12.13 15.82 -7.29
CA ASP A 32 12.58 17.18 -6.98
C ASP A 32 14.04 17.19 -6.50
N LEU A 33 14.37 16.26 -5.60
CA LEU A 33 15.72 16.11 -5.05
C LEU A 33 16.74 15.57 -6.06
N SER A 34 16.35 14.65 -6.94
CA SER A 34 17.29 13.92 -7.80
C SER A 34 17.43 14.49 -9.21
N GLN A 35 16.34 14.98 -9.80
CA GLN A 35 16.26 15.37 -11.21
C GLN A 35 15.84 16.84 -11.39
N HIS A 36 15.67 17.60 -10.30
CA HIS A 36 15.21 18.99 -10.31
C HIS A 36 13.92 19.22 -11.11
N VAL A 37 13.06 18.21 -11.18
CA VAL A 37 11.73 18.37 -11.76
C VAL A 37 10.87 19.08 -10.71
N PRO A 38 10.33 20.27 -11.00
CA PRO A 38 9.60 21.03 -10.00
C PRO A 38 8.35 20.26 -9.56
N ILE A 39 8.07 20.30 -8.26
CA ILE A 39 6.91 19.67 -7.65
C ILE A 39 5.61 20.09 -8.36
N SER A 40 5.52 21.36 -8.77
CA SER A 40 4.37 21.92 -9.46
C SER A 40 4.04 21.18 -10.77
N THR A 41 5.03 20.89 -11.61
CA THR A 41 4.75 20.22 -12.89
C THR A 41 4.28 18.80 -12.69
N SER A 42 4.83 18.10 -11.68
CA SER A 42 4.41 16.74 -11.33
C SER A 42 2.98 16.71 -10.78
N LEU A 43 2.63 17.66 -9.90
CA LEU A 43 1.27 17.78 -9.36
C LEU A 43 0.25 18.19 -10.42
N ILE A 44 0.60 19.15 -11.29
CA ILE A 44 -0.24 19.53 -12.43
C ILE A 44 -0.48 18.32 -13.35
N PHE A 45 0.53 17.49 -13.55
CA PHE A 45 0.35 16.26 -14.32
C PHE A 45 -0.59 15.26 -13.63
N VAL A 46 -0.41 15.00 -12.33
CA VAL A 46 -1.34 14.13 -11.58
C VAL A 46 -2.77 14.67 -11.63
N ALA A 47 -2.95 15.99 -11.55
CA ALA A 47 -4.25 16.63 -11.71
C ALA A 47 -4.79 16.45 -13.14
N SER A 48 -3.96 16.62 -14.18
CA SER A 48 -4.37 16.38 -15.56
C SER A 48 -4.80 14.93 -15.82
N LEU A 49 -4.32 13.97 -15.01
CA LEU A 49 -4.76 12.57 -15.12
C LEU A 49 -6.26 12.39 -14.84
N SER A 50 -6.91 13.31 -14.12
CA SER A 50 -8.36 13.26 -13.90
C SER A 50 -9.19 13.58 -15.13
N GLU A 51 -8.59 14.29 -16.10
CA GLU A 51 -9.30 14.74 -17.29
C GLU A 51 -9.39 13.63 -18.35
N TYR A 52 -8.52 12.61 -18.27
CA TYR A 52 -8.49 11.52 -19.24
C TYR A 52 -9.47 10.40 -18.87
N GLN A 53 -10.15 9.88 -19.88
CA GLN A 53 -11.04 8.74 -19.72
C GLN A 53 -10.24 7.44 -19.55
N PRO A 54 -10.72 6.50 -18.71
CA PRO A 54 -10.12 5.18 -18.60
C PRO A 54 -10.25 4.44 -19.94
N CYS A 55 -9.17 3.75 -20.36
CA CYS A 55 -9.03 3.00 -21.62
C CYS A 55 -8.60 3.78 -22.88
N ASP A 56 -8.47 5.09 -22.84
CA ASP A 56 -7.97 5.85 -23.99
C ASP A 56 -6.43 5.90 -24.02
N SER A 57 -5.84 5.69 -25.19
CA SER A 57 -4.39 5.84 -25.39
C SER A 57 -4.00 7.31 -25.46
N ILE A 58 -3.29 7.78 -24.43
CA ILE A 58 -2.88 9.19 -24.33
C ILE A 58 -1.49 9.33 -24.94
N LEU A 59 -1.33 10.32 -25.82
CA LEU A 59 -0.05 10.65 -26.43
C LEU A 59 0.78 11.55 -25.51
N ILE A 60 2.04 11.15 -25.28
CA ILE A 60 3.05 11.84 -24.46
C ILE A 60 3.45 13.18 -25.10
N GLU A 61 3.24 13.33 -26.41
CA GLU A 61 3.61 14.53 -27.17
C GLU A 61 2.69 15.73 -26.94
N SER A 62 1.58 15.54 -26.23
CA SER A 62 0.66 16.64 -25.89
C SER A 62 1.37 17.73 -25.04
N PRO A 63 1.05 19.02 -25.26
CA PRO A 63 1.88 20.15 -24.83
C PRO A 63 2.03 20.34 -23.31
N GLY A 64 1.31 19.56 -22.47
CA GLY A 64 1.51 19.53 -21.01
C GLY A 64 2.39 18.37 -20.50
N ILE A 65 2.59 17.32 -21.31
CA ILE A 65 3.16 16.04 -20.85
C ILE A 65 4.66 15.90 -21.18
N ASN A 66 5.13 16.65 -22.18
CA ASN A 66 6.51 16.57 -22.68
C ASN A 66 7.60 16.82 -21.63
N GLN A 67 7.33 17.65 -20.62
CA GLN A 67 8.27 17.99 -19.56
C GLN A 67 8.43 16.87 -18.52
N ASN A 68 7.44 15.97 -18.42
CA ASN A 68 7.36 14.95 -17.36
C ASN A 68 7.60 13.53 -17.86
N LYS A 69 8.33 13.35 -18.98
CA LYS A 69 8.68 12.02 -19.52
C LYS A 69 9.37 11.13 -18.47
N ILE A 70 10.18 11.72 -17.59
CA ILE A 70 10.85 11.00 -16.49
C ILE A 70 9.83 10.52 -15.47
N PHE A 71 8.89 11.38 -15.07
CA PHE A 71 7.85 11.02 -14.12
C PHE A 71 6.95 9.91 -14.66
N ILE A 72 6.56 9.95 -15.93
CA ILE A 72 5.76 8.89 -16.56
C ILE A 72 6.49 7.54 -16.55
N ARG A 73 7.80 7.54 -16.79
CA ARG A 73 8.62 6.31 -16.70
C ARG A 73 8.62 5.73 -15.28
N MET A 74 8.71 6.59 -14.26
CA MET A 74 8.61 6.16 -12.87
C MET A 74 7.21 5.64 -12.56
N LEU A 75 6.15 6.32 -13.00
CA LEU A 75 4.76 5.88 -12.85
C LEU A 75 4.50 4.52 -13.50
N ARG A 76 5.22 4.20 -14.59
CA ARG A 76 5.20 2.87 -15.20
C ARG A 76 5.87 1.82 -14.32
N GLU A 77 7.03 2.13 -13.74
CA GLU A 77 7.77 1.19 -12.89
C GLU A 77 7.01 0.81 -11.62
N ILE A 78 6.21 1.75 -11.09
CA ILE A 78 5.32 1.49 -9.95
C ILE A 78 3.95 0.93 -10.35
N GLY A 79 3.68 0.74 -11.64
CA GLY A 79 2.45 0.14 -12.15
C GLY A 79 1.20 1.05 -12.15
N LEU A 80 1.36 2.36 -11.98
CA LEU A 80 0.25 3.31 -12.07
C LEU A 80 -0.11 3.67 -13.52
N VAL A 81 0.86 3.55 -14.42
CA VAL A 81 0.68 3.80 -15.85
C VAL A 81 1.16 2.58 -16.63
N TYR A 82 0.39 2.17 -17.63
CA TYR A 82 0.77 1.10 -18.54
C TYR A 82 1.35 1.67 -19.84
N MET A 83 2.50 1.15 -20.26
CA MET A 83 3.12 1.49 -21.54
C MET A 83 3.55 0.18 -22.22
N LYS A 84 3.24 0.02 -23.51
CA LYS A 84 3.64 -1.18 -24.27
C LYS A 84 5.16 -1.31 -24.39
N LYS A 85 5.87 -0.19 -24.53
CA LYS A 85 7.34 -0.11 -24.52
C LYS A 85 7.77 1.09 -23.67
N SER A 86 8.94 1.04 -23.06
CA SER A 86 9.50 2.16 -22.28
C SER A 86 9.68 3.44 -23.09
N THR A 87 9.77 3.30 -24.41
CA THR A 87 9.90 4.39 -25.39
C THR A 87 8.61 4.62 -26.18
N SER A 88 7.49 3.97 -25.82
CA SER A 88 6.22 4.21 -26.50
C SER A 88 5.78 5.65 -26.30
N GLU A 89 5.26 6.27 -27.35
CA GLU A 89 4.68 7.61 -27.34
C GLU A 89 3.29 7.65 -26.73
N SER A 90 2.69 6.49 -26.45
CA SER A 90 1.39 6.38 -25.81
C SER A 90 1.42 5.60 -24.50
N PHE A 91 0.56 6.00 -23.57
CA PHE A 91 0.33 5.30 -22.32
C PHE A 91 -1.17 5.14 -22.02
N LEU A 92 -1.48 4.16 -21.17
CA LEU A 92 -2.83 3.86 -20.67
C LEU A 92 -2.84 4.01 -19.15
N LEU A 93 -3.93 4.53 -18.59
CA LEU A 93 -4.12 4.58 -17.14
C LEU A 93 -4.48 3.18 -16.63
N THR A 94 -3.88 2.77 -15.51
CA THR A 94 -4.29 1.54 -14.82
C THR A 94 -5.49 1.79 -13.91
N LYS A 95 -6.20 0.73 -13.53
CA LYS A 95 -7.35 0.83 -12.60
C LYS A 95 -6.97 1.51 -11.27
N ILE A 96 -5.72 1.38 -10.83
CA ILE A 96 -5.25 1.95 -9.55
C ILE A 96 -5.27 3.47 -9.59
N ILE A 97 -4.73 4.08 -10.65
CA ILE A 97 -4.70 5.54 -10.76
C ILE A 97 -6.08 6.11 -11.07
N VAL A 98 -6.88 5.38 -11.86
CA VAL A 98 -8.30 5.71 -12.11
C VAL A 98 -9.07 5.72 -10.79
N ASN A 99 -8.95 4.67 -9.98
CA ASN A 99 -9.61 4.61 -8.67
C ASN A 99 -9.09 5.69 -7.70
N LEU A 100 -7.81 6.02 -7.71
CA LEU A 100 -7.28 7.12 -6.88
C LEU A 100 -7.90 8.47 -7.26
N VAL A 101 -8.06 8.73 -8.56
CA VAL A 101 -8.48 10.03 -9.06
C VAL A 101 -10.01 10.17 -9.09
N LEU A 102 -10.74 9.10 -9.37
CA LEU A 102 -12.18 9.10 -9.60
C LEU A 102 -13.02 8.52 -8.45
N ALA A 103 -12.47 7.64 -7.62
CA ALA A 103 -13.26 6.99 -6.58
C ALA A 103 -13.38 7.83 -5.31
N ASN A 104 -14.59 7.90 -4.78
CA ASN A 104 -14.86 8.37 -3.42
C ASN A 104 -14.41 7.29 -2.41
N ASP A 105 -13.93 7.70 -1.23
CA ASP A 105 -13.33 6.80 -0.20
C ASP A 105 -14.22 5.62 0.22
N TYR A 106 -15.53 5.68 -0.04
CA TYR A 106 -16.51 4.70 0.43
C TYR A 106 -16.54 3.37 -0.34
N ASP A 107 -16.01 3.30 -1.57
CA ASP A 107 -16.20 2.11 -2.43
C ASP A 107 -14.97 1.17 -2.51
N ILE A 108 -13.78 1.63 -2.10
CA ILE A 108 -12.53 0.85 -2.26
C ILE A 108 -12.37 -0.20 -1.15
N ASP A 109 -12.74 0.12 0.09
CA ASP A 109 -12.53 -0.78 1.24
C ASP A 109 -13.54 -1.95 1.30
N ASN A 110 -14.66 -1.85 0.56
CA ASN A 110 -15.71 -2.87 0.55
C ASN A 110 -15.48 -4.01 -0.46
N GLN A 111 -14.53 -3.86 -1.39
CA GLN A 111 -14.30 -4.85 -2.46
C GLN A 111 -13.18 -5.86 -2.17
N SER A 112 -12.44 -5.72 -1.07
CA SER A 112 -11.44 -6.70 -0.62
C SER A 112 -11.90 -7.49 0.61
N ASN A 113 -13.11 -8.05 0.53
CA ASN A 113 -13.65 -8.93 1.58
C ASN A 113 -13.62 -10.41 1.18
N ASP A 114 -12.44 -10.89 0.77
CA ASP A 114 -12.01 -12.21 1.27
C ASP A 114 -11.47 -11.95 2.68
N ALA A 115 -12.40 -11.67 3.60
CA ALA A 115 -12.15 -10.97 4.86
C ALA A 115 -11.07 -11.68 5.68
N THR A 116 -9.87 -11.11 5.66
CA THR A 116 -8.78 -11.53 6.54
C THR A 116 -9.21 -11.21 7.97
N GLY A 117 -9.57 -12.24 8.73
CA GLY A 117 -10.04 -12.09 10.10
C GLY A 117 -8.94 -12.46 11.08
N ILE A 118 -8.63 -11.56 12.01
CA ILE A 118 -7.75 -11.84 13.14
C ILE A 118 -8.59 -11.89 14.42
N VAL A 119 -8.36 -12.93 15.22
CA VAL A 119 -8.96 -13.12 16.54
C VAL A 119 -7.84 -13.28 17.55
N VAL A 120 -7.92 -12.53 18.64
CA VAL A 120 -6.95 -12.60 19.74
C VAL A 120 -7.66 -13.06 21.00
N GLU A 121 -7.17 -14.13 21.62
CA GLU A 121 -7.68 -14.66 22.88
C GLU A 121 -6.99 -14.04 24.10
N SER A 122 -7.62 -14.11 25.28
CA SER A 122 -7.06 -13.62 26.55
C SER A 122 -5.78 -14.35 27.00
N ASN A 123 -5.45 -15.49 26.39
CA ASN A 123 -4.22 -16.25 26.62
C ASN A 123 -3.06 -15.82 25.69
N PHE A 124 -3.20 -14.69 24.98
CA PHE A 124 -2.25 -14.14 24.01
C PHE A 124 -2.04 -14.98 22.74
N ARG A 125 -2.98 -15.88 22.41
CA ARG A 125 -3.00 -16.57 21.11
C ARG A 125 -3.66 -15.70 20.05
N VAL A 126 -3.03 -15.65 18.89
CA VAL A 126 -3.50 -14.94 17.71
C VAL A 126 -3.88 -15.96 16.65
N TYR A 127 -5.12 -15.89 16.21
CA TYR A 127 -5.69 -16.73 15.16
C TYR A 127 -6.00 -15.84 13.97
N ALA A 128 -5.34 -16.08 12.83
CA ALA A 128 -5.52 -15.26 11.66
C ALA A 128 -5.99 -16.13 10.49
N TYR A 129 -7.08 -15.73 9.83
CA TYR A 129 -7.74 -16.44 8.75
C TYR A 129 -7.52 -15.74 7.40
N ASN A 130 -7.45 -16.51 6.32
CA ASN A 130 -7.31 -16.04 4.94
C ASN A 130 -6.14 -15.06 4.74
N VAL A 131 -5.04 -15.31 5.47
CA VAL A 131 -3.93 -14.37 5.59
C VAL A 131 -3.05 -14.40 4.35
N SER A 132 -2.78 -13.23 3.75
CA SER A 132 -1.78 -13.08 2.70
C SER A 132 -0.34 -13.28 3.23
N GLN A 133 0.61 -13.63 2.36
CA GLN A 133 2.02 -13.78 2.75
C GLN A 133 2.60 -12.50 3.40
N LEU A 134 2.13 -11.34 2.97
CA LEU A 134 2.48 -10.05 3.55
C LEU A 134 1.99 -9.96 5.00
N GLN A 135 0.71 -10.24 5.24
CA GLN A 135 0.13 -10.20 6.58
C GLN A 135 0.75 -11.24 7.52
N LEU A 136 1.09 -12.44 7.02
CA LEU A 136 1.87 -13.43 7.77
C LEU A 136 3.19 -12.83 8.25
N SER A 137 3.90 -12.16 7.33
CA SER A 137 5.18 -11.51 7.64
C SER A 137 5.02 -10.41 8.69
N LEU A 138 3.91 -9.66 8.66
CA LEU A 138 3.60 -8.65 9.68
C LEU A 138 3.32 -9.27 11.05
N ILE A 139 2.50 -10.32 11.10
CA ILE A 139 2.17 -11.04 12.34
C ILE A 139 3.44 -11.63 12.97
N ALA A 140 4.36 -12.15 12.14
CA ALA A 140 5.63 -12.70 12.59
C ALA A 140 6.59 -11.65 13.20
N LEU A 141 6.37 -10.35 12.99
CA LEU A 141 7.20 -9.30 13.59
C LEU A 141 6.95 -9.13 15.09
N PHE A 142 5.74 -9.43 15.56
CA PHE A 142 5.33 -9.22 16.95
C PHE A 142 4.78 -10.46 17.65
N SER A 143 4.68 -11.59 16.95
CA SER A 143 4.25 -12.87 17.51
C SER A 143 5.13 -14.02 17.04
N GLU A 144 5.22 -15.05 17.87
CA GLU A 144 5.82 -16.33 17.52
C GLU A 144 4.80 -17.17 16.75
N ILE A 145 5.12 -17.52 15.51
CA ILE A 145 4.24 -18.39 14.70
C ILE A 145 4.39 -19.83 15.18
N LEU A 146 3.28 -20.41 15.64
CA LEU A 146 3.24 -21.80 16.14
C LEU A 146 2.85 -22.78 15.03
N TYR A 147 1.80 -22.46 14.28
CA TYR A 147 1.27 -23.33 13.23
C TYR A 147 0.83 -22.52 12.01
N ILE A 148 1.12 -23.04 10.83
CA ILE A 148 0.66 -22.50 9.55
C ILE A 148 -0.20 -23.58 8.89
N PHE A 149 -1.47 -23.27 8.65
CA PHE A 149 -2.41 -24.04 7.86
C PHE A 149 -2.66 -23.33 6.52
N PRO A 150 -3.25 -24.01 5.51
CA PRO A 150 -3.47 -23.41 4.18
C PRO A 150 -4.27 -22.10 4.17
N SER A 151 -5.19 -21.91 5.11
CA SER A 151 -6.03 -20.71 5.22
C SER A 151 -6.05 -20.10 6.63
N MET A 152 -5.17 -20.55 7.52
CA MET A 152 -5.16 -20.12 8.92
C MET A 152 -3.76 -20.14 9.52
N ILE A 153 -3.45 -19.19 10.38
CA ILE A 153 -2.19 -19.11 11.11
C ILE A 153 -2.51 -19.02 12.59
N VAL A 154 -1.73 -19.73 13.39
CA VAL A 154 -1.77 -19.66 14.85
C VAL A 154 -0.44 -19.11 15.34
N GLY A 155 -0.50 -17.98 16.03
CA GLY A 155 0.64 -17.36 16.68
C GLY A 155 0.42 -17.15 18.17
N ARG A 156 1.49 -16.83 18.89
CA ARG A 156 1.46 -16.44 20.29
C ARG A 156 2.26 -15.16 20.49
N ILE A 157 1.69 -14.20 21.20
CA ILE A 157 2.42 -13.01 21.62
C ILE A 157 3.13 -13.34 22.95
N SER A 158 4.46 -13.37 22.92
CA SER A 158 5.31 -13.58 24.09
C SER A 158 5.99 -12.25 24.48
N ARG A 159 6.66 -12.24 25.65
CA ARG A 159 7.45 -11.08 26.06
C ARG A 159 8.61 -10.87 25.09
N GLU A 160 9.20 -11.96 24.64
CA GLU A 160 10.32 -12.03 23.71
C GLU A 160 9.91 -11.47 22.34
N SER A 161 8.75 -11.89 21.80
CA SER A 161 8.24 -11.42 20.52
C SER A 161 7.88 -9.92 20.56
N ALA A 162 7.28 -9.46 21.66
CA ALA A 162 6.99 -8.03 21.85
C ALA A 162 8.27 -7.19 21.94
N HIS A 163 9.29 -7.67 22.69
CA HIS A 163 10.57 -6.98 22.79
C HIS A 163 11.30 -6.92 21.44
N GLN A 164 11.22 -7.99 20.65
CA GLN A 164 11.75 -8.01 19.28
C GLN A 164 11.03 -7.00 18.38
N ALA A 165 9.70 -6.89 18.46
CA ALA A 165 8.94 -5.89 17.72
C ALA A 165 9.37 -4.45 18.08
N TYR A 166 9.60 -4.16 19.37
CA TYR A 166 10.10 -2.87 19.81
C TYR A 166 11.50 -2.58 19.28
N SER A 167 12.35 -3.60 19.15
CA SER A 167 13.68 -3.47 18.55
C SER A 167 13.60 -3.11 17.06
N PHE A 168 12.52 -3.50 16.37
CA PHE A 168 12.22 -3.07 15.00
C PHE A 168 11.53 -1.70 14.91
N GLY A 169 11.30 -1.03 16.05
CA GLY A 169 10.63 0.27 16.12
C GLY A 169 9.11 0.19 15.99
N ILE A 170 8.51 -0.99 16.14
CA ILE A 170 7.05 -1.17 16.09
C ILE A 170 6.48 -0.90 17.48
N SER A 171 5.71 0.17 17.62
CA SER A 171 5.08 0.56 18.90
C SER A 171 3.89 -0.34 19.26
N SER A 172 3.57 -0.43 20.55
CA SER A 172 2.39 -1.17 21.04
C SER A 172 1.09 -0.64 20.44
N SER A 173 0.95 0.68 20.27
CA SER A 173 -0.20 1.30 19.61
C SER A 173 -0.36 0.84 18.16
N GLN A 174 0.74 0.65 17.42
CA GLN A 174 0.68 0.16 16.04
C GLN A 174 0.26 -1.31 15.97
N ILE A 175 0.72 -2.14 16.91
CA ILE A 175 0.29 -3.54 17.02
C ILE A 175 -1.20 -3.59 17.33
N LEU A 176 -1.67 -2.77 18.27
CA LEU A 176 -3.09 -2.67 18.62
C LEU A 176 -3.93 -2.24 17.41
N SER A 177 -3.55 -1.15 16.73
CA SER A 177 -4.26 -0.68 15.54
C SER A 177 -4.30 -1.72 14.41
N PHE A 178 -3.24 -2.52 14.24
CA PHE A 178 -3.26 -3.63 13.29
C PHE A 178 -4.27 -4.71 13.67
N LEU A 179 -4.29 -5.13 14.93
CA LEU A 179 -5.22 -6.14 15.42
C LEU A 179 -6.67 -5.65 15.36
N GLU A 180 -6.91 -4.37 15.65
CA GLU A 180 -8.23 -3.73 15.54
C GLU A 180 -8.70 -3.61 14.10
N HIS A 181 -7.80 -3.25 13.17
CA HIS A 181 -8.12 -3.09 11.75
C HIS A 181 -8.57 -4.39 11.10
N TYR A 182 -7.95 -5.51 11.48
CA TYR A 182 -8.31 -6.86 10.99
C TYR A 182 -9.20 -7.63 11.97
N ASN A 183 -9.77 -6.98 12.98
CA ASN A 183 -10.61 -7.66 13.94
C ASN A 183 -11.86 -8.19 13.24
N HIS A 184 -12.11 -9.49 13.38
CA HIS A 184 -13.34 -10.05 12.87
C HIS A 184 -14.53 -9.57 13.74
N LEU A 185 -15.54 -8.95 13.12
CA LEU A 185 -16.73 -8.37 13.76
C LEU A 185 -17.63 -9.33 14.58
N PHE A 186 -17.25 -10.61 14.75
CA PHE A 186 -18.10 -11.58 15.46
C PHE A 186 -18.13 -11.40 16.99
N VAL A 187 -17.36 -10.45 17.54
CA VAL A 187 -17.29 -10.18 18.99
C VAL A 187 -17.94 -8.83 19.37
N SER A 188 -18.93 -8.38 18.60
CA SER A 188 -19.80 -7.27 19.02
C SER A 188 -21.20 -7.76 19.36
N ASN A 189 -21.35 -8.28 20.58
CA ASN A 189 -22.63 -8.42 21.29
C ASN A 189 -22.46 -7.82 22.68
#